data_AF-A0A3E3E6A2-F1
#
_entry.id   AF-A0A3E3E6A2-F1
#
_cell.length_a   1.000
_cell.length_b   1.000
_cell.length_c   1.000
_cell.angle_alpha   90.00
_cell.angle_beta   90.00
_cell.angle_gamma   90.00
#
_symmetry.space_group_name_H-M   'P 1'
#
loop_
_entity.id
_entity.type
_entity.pdbx_description
1 polymer ?
#
loop_
_entity_poly.entity_id
_entity_poly.type
_entity_poly.pdbx_seq_one_letter_code
_entity_poly.pdbx_strand_id
1 'polypeptide(L)' 'MDKAIELLLSTELSILNIAFECGFNNIEYFDKIFKKTMGLTPLRYRQTQSKLLKEIET' A
#
# COMPACT_ATOMS: atom_id res chain seq x y z
N MET A 1 8.43 2.63 6.18
CA MET A 1 7.46 2.69 5.06
C MET A 1 7.64 1.48 4.14
N ASP A 2 8.86 0.99 4.00
CA ASP A 2 9.21 -0.15 3.14
C ASP A 2 8.37 -1.41 3.41
N LYS A 3 8.16 -1.79 4.69
CA LYS A 3 7.25 -2.90 5.05
C LYS A 3 5.83 -2.73 4.48
N ALA A 4 5.29 -1.51 4.48
CA ALA A 4 3.96 -1.25 3.95
C ALA A 4 3.91 -1.48 2.43
N ILE A 5 4.94 -1.03 1.71
CA ILE A 5 5.07 -1.24 0.27
C ILE A 5 5.17 -2.75 -0.03
N GLU A 6 6.06 -3.45 0.66
CA GLU A 6 6.25 -4.89 0.51
C GLU A 6 4.93 -5.64 0.67
N LEU A 7 4.20 -5.38 1.76
CA LEU A 7 2.92 -6.02 2.02
C LEU A 7 1.84 -5.63 1.01
N LEU A 8 1.84 -4.38 0.51
CA LEU A 8 0.89 -3.93 -0.51
C LEU A 8 1.07 -4.66 -1.84
N LEU A 9 2.30 -5.08 -2.16
CA LEU A 9 2.66 -5.71 -3.44
C LEU A 9 2.69 -7.23 -3.39
N SER A 10 3.02 -7.81 -2.24
CA SER A 10 3.21 -9.25 -2.08
C SER A 10 2.01 -9.98 -1.47
N THR A 11 1.02 -9.25 -0.94
CA THR A 11 -0.12 -9.87 -0.23
C THR A 11 -1.46 -9.27 -0.63
N GLU A 12 -2.53 -10.00 -0.32
CA GLU A 12 -3.92 -9.54 -0.45
C GLU A 12 -4.49 -8.93 0.84
N LEU A 13 -3.65 -8.66 1.85
CA LEU A 13 -4.09 -8.12 3.14
C LEU A 13 -4.90 -6.83 2.93
N SER A 14 -5.89 -6.59 3.79
CA SER A 14 -6.60 -5.31 3.78
C SER A 14 -5.65 -4.17 4.13
N ILE A 15 -5.94 -2.96 3.65
CA ILE A 15 -5.15 -1.77 4.00
C ILE A 15 -5.11 -1.55 5.52
N LEU A 16 -6.21 -1.89 6.21
CA LEU A 16 -6.30 -1.87 7.67
C LEU A 16 -5.28 -2.81 8.33
N ASN A 17 -5.21 -4.07 7.88
CA ASN A 17 -4.27 -5.03 8.44
C ASN A 17 -2.82 -4.63 8.16
N ILE A 18 -2.54 -4.09 6.96
CA ILE A 18 -1.20 -3.57 6.64
C ILE A 18 -0.83 -2.39 7.54
N ALA A 19 -1.78 -1.50 7.82
CA ALA A 19 -1.56 -0.39 8.75
C ALA A 19 -1.16 -0.91 10.14
N PHE A 20 -1.91 -1.88 10.68
CA PHE A 20 -1.60 -2.51 11.95
C PHE A 20 -0.24 -3.23 11.96
N GLU A 21 0.06 -4.00 10.91
CA GLU A 21 1.35 -4.66 10.71
C GLU A 21 2.52 -3.67 10.66
N CYS A 22 2.26 -2.46 10.20
CA CYS A 22 3.25 -1.37 10.14
C CYS A 22 3.30 -0.52 11.43
N GLY A 23 2.60 -0.93 12.49
CA GLY A 23 2.59 -0.26 13.79
C GLY A 23 1.62 0.93 13.89
N PHE A 24 0.71 1.10 12.93
CA PHE A 24 -0.31 2.14 12.97
C PHE A 24 -1.59 1.61 13.62
N ASN A 25 -2.09 2.32 14.62
CA ASN A 25 -3.38 2.04 15.25
C ASN A 25 -4.55 2.83 14.64
N ASN A 26 -4.26 3.69 13.66
CA ASN A 26 -5.22 4.54 12.98
C ASN A 26 -4.97 4.51 11.47
N ILE A 27 -5.92 3.95 10.72
CA ILE A 27 -5.84 3.81 9.26
C ILE A 27 -5.78 5.15 8.54
N GLU A 28 -6.46 6.17 9.05
CA GLU A 28 -6.51 7.49 8.41
C GLU A 28 -5.20 8.26 8.60
N TYR A 29 -4.51 8.04 9.72
CA TYR A 29 -3.15 8.52 9.91
C TYR A 29 -2.17 7.79 8.99
N PHE A 30 -2.28 6.45 8.91
CA PHE A 30 -1.49 5.65 7.97
C PHE A 30 -1.66 6.13 6.52
N ASP A 31 -2.91 6.30 6.06
CA ASP A 31 -3.21 6.78 4.71
C ASP A 31 -2.60 8.15 4.43
N LYS A 32 -2.66 9.09 5.39
CA LYS A 32 -2.06 10.42 5.26
C LYS A 32 -0.53 10.34 5.15
N ILE A 33 0.12 9.56 6.01
CA ILE A 33 1.58 9.41 5.98
C ILE A 33 2.01 8.71 4.70
N PHE A 34 1.38 7.59 4.36
CA PHE A 34 1.69 6.84 3.15
C PHE A 34 1.53 7.71 1.90
N LYS A 35 0.42 8.45 1.78
CA LYS A 35 0.21 9.37 0.65
C LYS A 35 1.24 10.49 0.61
N LYS A 36 1.64 11.03 1.75
CA LYS A 36 2.70 12.05 1.82
C LYS A 36 4.04 11.48 1.36
N THR A 37 4.34 10.23 1.69
CA THR A 37 5.62 9.59 1.33
C THR A 37 5.64 9.08 -0.11
N MET A 38 4.54 8.51 -0.61
CA MET A 38 4.47 7.80 -1.90
C MET A 38 3.70 8.55 -2.99
N GLY A 39 3.07 9.68 -2.66
CA GLY A 39 2.24 10.46 -3.59
C GLY A 39 0.85 9.87 -3.87
N LEU A 40 0.62 8.60 -3.53
CA LEU A 40 -0.64 7.87 -3.74
C LEU A 40 -1.16 7.29 -2.43
N THR A 41 -2.48 7.09 -2.32
CA THR A 41 -3.03 6.31 -1.18
C THR A 41 -2.58 4.85 -1.29
N PRO A 42 -2.49 4.10 -0.18
CA PRO A 42 -2.10 2.68 -0.19
C PRO A 42 -2.92 1.85 -1.19
N LEU A 43 -4.24 2.05 -1.23
CA LEU A 43 -5.13 1.35 -2.16
C LEU A 43 -4.80 1.67 -3.63
N ARG A 44 -4.62 2.95 -3.96
CA ARG A 44 -4.27 3.36 -5.33
C ARG A 44 -2.89 2.85 -5.71
N TYR A 45 -1.93 2.88 -4.79
CA TYR A 45 -0.59 2.36 -5.01
C TYR A 45 -0.62 0.88 -5.38
N ARG A 46 -1.36 0.05 -4.61
CA ARG A 46 -1.56 -1.37 -4.93
C ARG A 46 -2.15 -1.56 -6.33
N GLN A 47 -3.25 -0.88 -6.63
CA GLN A 47 -3.94 -1.00 -7.92
C GLN A 47 -3.05 -0.61 -9.11
N THR A 48 -2.30 0.49 -8.99
CA THR A 48 -1.39 0.96 -10.03
C THR A 48 -0.27 -0.04 -10.30
N GLN A 49 0.33 -0.62 -9.26
CA GLN A 49 1.40 -1.60 -9.43
C GLN A 49 0.89 -2.93 -9.99
N SER A 50 -0.28 -3.42 -9.54
CA SER A 50 -0.92 -4.59 -10.15
C SER A 50 -1.25 -4.38 -11.62
N LYS A 51 -1.63 -3.16 -12.02
CA LYS A 51 -1.87 -2.82 -13.44
C LYS A 51 -0.56 -2.83 -14.23
N LEU A 52 0.49 -2.18 -13.73
CA LEU A 52 1.80 -2.13 -14.40
C LEU A 52 2.39 -3.53 -14.63
N LEU A 53 2.30 -4.42 -13.63
CA LEU A 53 2.80 -5.79 -13.76
C LEU A 53 2.08 -6.54 -14.89
N LYS A 54 0.76 -6.40 -15.00
CA LYS A 54 -0.02 -7.02 -16.09
C LYS A 54 0.36 -6.45 -17.46
N GLU A 55 0.70 -5.17 -17.54
CA GLU A 55 1.13 -4.53 -18.80
C GLU A 55 2.54 -4.96 -19.24
N ILE A 56 3.41 -5.40 -18.33
CA ILE A 56 4.74 -5.92 -18.65
C ILE A 56 4.67 -7.39 -19.12
N GLU A 57 3.69 -8.14 -18.61
CA GLU A 57 3.44 -9.54 -18.99
C GLU A 57 2.71 -9.70 -20.34
N THR A 58 2.27 -8.59 -20.98
CA THR A 58 1.54 -8.58 -22.26
C THR A 58 2.42 -8.13 -23.41
#